data_AF-A0A8S3EA80-F1
#
_entry.id   AF-A0A8S3EA80-F1
#
_cell.length_a   1.000
_cell.length_b   1.000
_cell.length_c   1.000
_cell.angle_alpha   90.00
_cell.angle_beta   90.00
_cell.angle_gamma   90.00
#
_symmetry.space_group_name_H-M   'P 1'
#
loop_
_entity.id
_entity.type
_entity.pdbx_description
1 polymer ?
#
loop_
_entity_poly.entity_id
_entity_poly.type
_entity_poly.pdbx_seq_one_letter_code
_entity_poly.pdbx_strand_id
1 'polypeptide(L)'
;QDTKKEDDAYFGIVTGSWGCGAFNGDREWKAIIQLMAASAVGRSLIYASYLDKKLVNSFFAVYQYLSGQKARVRDLYRYLERYCTQTNQRESIFEFILKTPIPSLKS
;
A
#
# COMPACT_ATOMS: atom_id res chain seq x y z
N GLN A 1 -13.36 25.20 34.13
CA GLN A 1 -12.41 25.70 33.11
C GLN A 1 -12.36 24.65 32.02
N ASP A 2 -13.00 24.93 30.90
CA ASP A 2 -13.04 24.05 29.72
C ASP A 2 -11.71 24.09 29.00
N THR A 3 -10.87 23.06 29.16
CA THR A 3 -9.76 22.82 28.25
C THR A 3 -10.35 22.30 26.94
N LYS A 4 -10.59 23.22 25.98
CA LYS A 4 -10.61 22.90 24.55
C LYS A 4 -9.35 22.09 24.26
N LYS A 5 -9.49 20.79 24.00
CA LYS A 5 -8.46 20.03 23.30
C LYS A 5 -8.41 20.64 21.90
N GLU A 6 -7.28 21.25 21.54
CA GLU A 6 -7.00 21.53 20.14
C GLU A 6 -7.18 20.22 19.38
N ASP A 7 -8.04 20.24 18.37
CA ASP A 7 -8.11 19.18 17.39
C ASP A 7 -6.73 19.16 16.71
N ASP A 8 -5.82 18.32 17.22
CA ASP A 8 -4.60 17.95 16.53
C ASP A 8 -5.03 17.34 15.20
N ALA A 9 -5.18 18.20 14.19
CA ALA A 9 -5.57 17.82 12.86
C ALA A 9 -4.49 16.89 12.34
N TYR A 10 -4.71 15.59 12.50
CA TYR A 10 -3.77 14.54 12.14
C TYR A 10 -3.79 14.45 10.62
N PHE A 11 -3.08 15.38 9.98
CA PHE A 11 -3.02 15.50 8.53
C PHE A 11 -2.51 14.18 7.95
N GLY A 12 -3.30 13.62 7.04
CA GLY A 12 -2.93 12.43 6.28
C GLY A 12 -1.68 12.67 5.43
N ILE A 13 -1.02 11.58 5.04
CA ILE A 13 0.14 11.63 4.14
C ILE A 13 -0.38 11.81 2.72
N VAL A 14 -0.07 12.95 2.10
CA VAL A 14 -0.31 13.17 0.66
C VAL A 14 0.98 12.89 -0.09
N THR A 15 0.96 11.96 -1.03
CA THR A 15 2.14 11.52 -1.79
C THR A 15 1.77 11.10 -3.21
N GLY A 16 2.72 10.52 -3.95
CA GLY A 16 2.50 9.96 -5.28
C GLY A 16 3.58 8.95 -5.67
N SER A 17 3.98 8.97 -6.94
CA SER A 17 4.98 8.07 -7.53
C SER A 17 6.42 8.40 -7.10
N TRP A 18 6.66 8.42 -5.78
CA TRP A 18 7.95 8.73 -5.16
C TRP A 18 9.04 7.80 -5.69
N GLY A 19 10.06 8.41 -6.30
CA GLY A 19 11.21 7.70 -6.86
C GLY A 19 10.94 6.86 -8.12
N CYS A 20 9.83 7.10 -8.82
CA CYS A 20 9.46 6.33 -10.03
C CYS A 20 9.77 7.04 -11.36
N GLY A 21 10.32 8.25 -11.31
CA GLY A 21 10.76 9.02 -12.49
C GLY A 21 12.22 8.73 -12.81
N ALA A 22 13.10 9.70 -12.60
CA ALA A 22 14.54 9.57 -12.84
C ALA A 22 15.22 8.40 -12.10
N PHE A 23 14.67 7.98 -10.95
CA PHE A 23 15.18 6.84 -10.17
C PHE A 23 14.64 5.48 -10.61
N ASN A 24 13.78 5.44 -11.64
CA ASN A 24 13.26 4.23 -12.27
C ASN A 24 12.66 3.18 -11.31
N GLY A 25 12.11 3.62 -10.18
CA GLY A 25 11.41 2.74 -9.24
C GLY A 25 10.07 2.26 -9.79
N ASP A 26 9.69 1.04 -9.45
CA ASP A 26 8.38 0.51 -9.80
C ASP A 26 7.26 1.18 -8.97
N ARG A 27 6.21 1.62 -9.66
CA ARG A 27 5.12 2.41 -9.08
C ARG A 27 4.21 1.59 -8.17
N GLU A 28 3.98 0.32 -8.48
CA GLU A 28 3.16 -0.55 -7.64
C GLU A 28 3.90 -0.91 -6.36
N TRP A 29 5.18 -1.25 -6.48
CA TRP A 29 6.05 -1.52 -5.34
C TRP A 29 6.13 -0.33 -4.38
N LYS A 30 6.38 0.87 -4.92
CA LYS A 30 6.45 2.09 -4.11
C LYS A 30 5.10 2.44 -3.48
N ALA A 31 3.98 2.12 -4.11
CA ALA A 31 2.66 2.29 -3.51
C ALA A 31 2.45 1.37 -2.30
N ILE A 32 2.81 0.08 -2.41
CA ILE A 32 2.73 -0.88 -1.29
C ILE A 32 3.65 -0.45 -0.13
N ILE A 33 4.89 -0.04 -0.43
CA ILE A 33 5.84 0.43 0.60
C ILE A 33 5.30 1.65 1.34
N GLN A 34 4.73 2.62 0.62
CA GLN A 34 4.14 3.81 1.23
C GLN A 34 2.89 3.48 2.04
N LEU A 35 2.06 2.52 1.60
CA LEU A 35 0.91 2.02 2.36
C LEU A 35 1.36 1.35 3.67
N MET A 36 2.42 0.53 3.62
CA MET A 36 3.01 -0.08 4.81
C MET A 36 3.51 0.97 5.79
N ALA A 37 4.25 1.97 5.31
CA ALA A 37 4.78 3.05 6.14
C ALA A 37 3.68 3.87 6.80
N ALA A 38 2.66 4.30 6.04
CA ALA A 38 1.51 5.04 6.56
C ALA A 38 0.73 4.23 7.61
N SER A 39 0.49 2.94 7.32
CA SER A 39 -0.21 2.04 8.24
C SER A 39 0.58 1.79 9.53
N ALA A 40 1.91 1.71 9.47
CA ALA A 40 2.75 1.49 10.64
C ALA A 40 2.72 2.66 11.63
N VAL A 41 2.51 3.89 11.14
CA VAL A 41 2.38 5.11 11.99
C VAL A 41 0.92 5.51 12.23
N GLY A 42 -0.04 4.69 11.80
CA GLY A 42 -1.47 4.94 11.96
C GLY A 42 -1.98 6.19 11.22
N ARG A 43 -1.38 6.55 10.08
CA ARG A 43 -1.78 7.72 9.26
C ARG A 43 -2.55 7.30 8.02
N SER A 44 -3.56 8.10 7.66
CA SER A 44 -4.23 7.97 6.35
C SER A 44 -3.26 8.32 5.21
N LEU A 45 -3.49 7.74 4.04
CA LEU A 45 -2.68 7.94 2.85
C LEU A 45 -3.56 8.44 1.70
N ILE A 46 -3.21 9.57 1.11
CA ILE A 46 -3.76 10.10 -0.13
C ILE A 46 -2.68 9.91 -1.20
N TYR A 47 -2.92 8.99 -2.14
CA TYR A 47 -1.97 8.67 -3.20
C TYR A 47 -2.40 9.32 -4.52
N ALA A 48 -1.66 10.34 -4.95
CA ALA A 48 -1.85 11.00 -6.22
C ALA A 48 -0.95 10.38 -7.30
N SER A 49 -1.55 9.69 -8.27
CA SER A 49 -0.84 9.37 -9.51
C SER A 49 -0.92 10.55 -10.47
N TYR A 50 0.20 10.98 -11.04
CA TYR A 50 0.17 11.93 -12.15
C TYR A 50 -0.49 11.26 -13.37
N LEU A 51 -1.77 11.60 -13.62
CA LEU A 51 -2.59 11.17 -14.77
C LEU A 51 -2.78 9.65 -14.98
N ASP A 52 -2.25 8.79 -14.11
CA ASP A 52 -2.37 7.33 -14.23
C ASP A 52 -3.56 6.77 -13.44
N LYS A 53 -4.76 6.93 -14.01
CA LYS A 53 -5.99 6.41 -13.42
C LYS A 53 -5.99 4.89 -13.25
N LYS A 54 -5.30 4.16 -14.12
CA LYS A 54 -5.21 2.70 -14.03
C LYS A 54 -4.47 2.29 -12.76
N LEU A 55 -3.32 2.92 -12.50
CA LEU A 55 -2.55 2.69 -11.28
C LEU A 55 -3.38 2.96 -10.01
N VAL A 56 -4.08 4.10 -9.94
CA VAL A 56 -4.90 4.45 -8.76
C VAL A 56 -6.03 3.47 -8.56
N ASN A 57 -6.74 3.07 -9.62
CA ASN A 57 -7.84 2.12 -9.51
C ASN A 57 -7.35 0.74 -9.06
N SER A 58 -6.25 0.24 -9.64
CA SER A 58 -5.64 -1.03 -9.21
C SER A 58 -5.15 -0.97 -7.77
N PHE A 59 -4.51 0.13 -7.38
CA PHE A 59 -4.03 0.31 -6.01
C PHE A 59 -5.18 0.36 -5.01
N PHE A 60 -6.28 1.05 -5.36
CA PHE A 60 -7.48 1.09 -4.54
C PHE A 60 -8.13 -0.29 -4.41
N ALA A 61 -8.18 -1.09 -5.47
CA ALA A 61 -8.67 -2.47 -5.43
C ALA A 61 -7.82 -3.33 -4.48
N VAL A 62 -6.49 -3.20 -4.53
CA VAL A 62 -5.57 -3.87 -3.58
C VAL A 62 -5.85 -3.42 -2.15
N TYR A 63 -6.00 -2.11 -1.91
CA TYR A 63 -6.34 -1.59 -0.59
C TYR A 63 -7.67 -2.14 -0.05
N GLN A 64 -8.71 -2.20 -0.90
CA GLN A 64 -10.02 -2.77 -0.53
C GLN A 64 -9.92 -4.24 -0.17
N TYR A 65 -9.19 -5.02 -0.98
CA TYR A 65 -8.93 -6.44 -0.69
C TYR A 65 -8.23 -6.62 0.67
N LEU A 66 -7.11 -5.91 0.88
CA LEU A 66 -6.33 -5.99 2.13
C LEU A 66 -7.17 -5.56 3.35
N SER A 67 -7.95 -4.48 3.21
CA SER A 67 -8.80 -3.95 4.28
C SER A 67 -9.94 -4.92 4.63
N GLY A 68 -10.62 -5.48 3.61
CA GLY A 68 -11.70 -6.44 3.80
C GLY A 68 -11.24 -7.73 4.49
N GLN A 69 -10.00 -8.13 4.26
CA GLN A 69 -9.37 -9.29 4.88
C GLN A 69 -8.66 -8.96 6.21
N LYS A 70 -8.72 -7.70 6.69
CA LYS A 70 -8.07 -7.22 7.92
C LYS A 70 -6.55 -7.48 7.93
N ALA A 71 -5.90 -7.33 6.77
CA ALA A 71 -4.46 -7.49 6.63
C ALA A 71 -3.69 -6.55 7.57
N ARG A 72 -2.55 -7.03 8.08
CA ARG A 72 -1.61 -6.22 8.87
C ARG A 72 -0.38 -5.89 8.02
N VAL A 73 0.41 -4.90 8.45
CA VAL A 73 1.66 -4.52 7.75
C VAL A 73 2.59 -5.72 7.51
N ARG A 74 2.64 -6.68 8.46
CA ARG A 74 3.41 -7.93 8.31
C ARG A 74 2.99 -8.77 7.10
N ASP A 75 1.71 -8.72 6.72
CA ASP A 75 1.17 -9.50 5.60
C ASP A 75 1.60 -8.89 4.27
N LEU A 76 1.58 -7.55 4.17
CA LEU A 76 2.11 -6.82 3.01
C LEU A 76 3.60 -7.12 2.82
N TYR A 77 4.38 -7.08 3.91
CA TYR A 77 5.80 -7.44 3.86
C TYR A 77 6.00 -8.88 3.34
N ARG A 78 5.21 -9.85 3.83
CA ARG A 78 5.25 -11.24 3.36
C ARG A 78 4.82 -11.40 1.90
N TYR A 79 3.89 -10.59 1.40
CA TYR A 79 3.58 -10.56 -0.04
C TYR A 79 4.79 -10.15 -0.86
N LEU A 80 5.50 -9.09 -0.45
CA LEU A 80 6.71 -8.63 -1.13
C LEU A 80 7.80 -9.71 -1.12
N GLU A 81 8.05 -10.34 0.04
CA GLU A 81 9.02 -11.45 0.13
C GLU A 81 8.66 -12.62 -0.79
N ARG A 82 7.40 -13.08 -0.76
CA ARG A 82 6.95 -14.18 -1.61
C ARG A 82 7.06 -13.85 -3.09
N TYR A 83 6.69 -12.63 -3.47
CA TYR A 83 6.77 -12.17 -4.85
C TYR A 83 8.22 -12.08 -5.35
N CYS A 84 9.18 -11.67 -4.50
CA CYS A 84 10.62 -11.74 -4.79
C CYS A 84 11.11 -13.18 -5.06
N THR A 85 10.54 -14.17 -4.37
CA THR A 85 10.98 -15.57 -4.48
C THR A 85 10.35 -16.33 -5.65
N GLN A 86 9.35 -15.76 -6.34
CA GLN A 86 8.78 -16.38 -7.53
C GLN A 86 9.75 -16.30 -8.70
N THR A 87 10.10 -17.47 -9.25
CA THR A 87 11.04 -17.62 -10.37
C THR A 87 10.50 -17.10 -11.71
N ASN A 88 9.20 -16.81 -11.80
CA ASN A 88 8.54 -16.26 -12.99
C ASN A 88 7.50 -15.21 -12.58
N GLN A 89 7.92 -13.95 -12.48
CA GLN A 89 7.03 -12.80 -12.25
C GLN A 89 6.26 -12.45 -13.53
N ARG A 90 5.27 -13.27 -13.88
CA ARG A 90 4.39 -13.02 -15.04
C ARG A 90 3.29 -12.00 -14.76
N GLU A 91 3.00 -11.77 -13.48
CA GLU A 91 1.96 -10.87 -13.01
C GLU A 91 2.57 -9.76 -12.16
N SER A 92 1.89 -8.63 -12.06
CA SER A 92 2.35 -7.50 -11.25
C SER A 92 2.19 -7.79 -9.74
N ILE A 93 2.82 -7.01 -8.87
CA ILE A 93 2.66 -7.19 -7.41
C ILE A 93 1.21 -6.96 -6.97
N PHE A 94 0.49 -6.02 -7.62
CA PHE A 94 -0.93 -5.84 -7.36
C PHE A 94 -1.76 -7.07 -7.73
N GLU A 95 -1.52 -7.63 -8.93
CA GLU A 95 -2.21 -8.85 -9.37
C GLU A 95 -1.91 -10.05 -8.46
N PHE A 96 -0.65 -10.20 -8.06
CA PHE A 96 -0.21 -11.23 -7.13
C PHE A 96 -0.94 -11.14 -5.79
N ILE A 97 -1.04 -9.93 -5.21
CA ILE A 97 -1.76 -9.70 -3.95
C ILE A 97 -3.25 -10.07 -4.11
N LEU A 98 -3.90 -9.63 -5.18
CA LEU A 98 -5.33 -9.86 -5.41
C LEU A 98 -5.69 -11.34 -5.61
N LYS A 99 -4.77 -12.15 -6.13
CA LYS A 99 -4.98 -13.59 -6.37
C LYS A 99 -4.50 -14.48 -5.22
N THR A 100 -3.74 -13.94 -4.27
CA THR A 100 -3.08 -14.73 -3.22
C THR A 100 -3.75 -14.52 -1.87
N PRO A 101 -4.22 -15.59 -1.17
CA PRO A 101 -4.78 -15.47 0.17
C PRO A 101 -3.82 -14.80 1.16
N ILE A 102 -4.36 -14.11 2.19
CA ILE A 102 -3.54 -13.44 3.20
C ILE A 102 -2.51 -14.39 3.81
N PRO A 103 -1.22 -14.01 3.85
CA PRO A 103 -0.15 -14.83 4.38
C PRO A 103 -0.35 -15.32 5.83
N SER A 104 -0.93 -14.50 6.71
CA SER A 104 -1.21 -14.86 8.12
C SER A 104 -2.45 -15.73 8.34
N LEU A 105 -3.27 -15.96 7.33
CA LEU A 105 -4.45 -16.84 7.41
C LEU A 105 -4.14 -18.32 7.15
N LYS A 106 -2.87 -18.66 6.89
CA LYS A 106 -2.39 -20.05 6.96
C LYS A 106 -1.92 -20.32 8.39
N SER A 107 -2.82 -20.91 9.20
CA SER A 107 -2.46 -21.65 10.41
C SER A 107 -1.81 -22.97 10.05
#